data_AF-A0A962UEA9-F1
#
_entry.id   AF-A0A962UEA9-F1
#
_cell.length_a   1.000
_cell.length_b   1.000
_cell.length_c   1.000
_cell.angle_alpha   90.00
_cell.angle_beta   90.00
_cell.angle_gamma   90.00
#
_symmetry.space_group_name_H-M   'P 1'
#
loop_
_entity.id
_entity.type
_entity.pdbx_description
1 polymer ?
#
loop_
_entity_poly.entity_id
_entity_poly.type
_entity_poly.pdbx_seq_one_letter_code
_entity_poly.pdbx_strand_id
1 'polypeptide(L)'
;MPTLFTVGGCKGGVGKSMVSIALLDYLLWRDTPVLLIDTDTSNPDVWRMYGQEPGVVPEALDLDEASGWIDLINLCEAYPDRVAVINTAARNNQGVAAYGTTLQRALPELRRRFVTLWV
;
A
#
# COMPACT_ATOMS: atom_id res chain seq x y z
N MET A 1 -3.37 3.52 16.72
CA MET A 1 -4.05 3.69 15.41
C MET A 1 -3.00 3.54 14.32
N PRO A 2 -2.93 2.39 13.63
CA PRO A 2 -1.92 2.18 12.60
C PRO A 2 -2.15 3.11 11.41
N THR A 3 -1.07 3.39 10.68
CA THR A 3 -1.11 4.25 9.51
C THR A 3 -1.24 3.40 8.25
N LEU A 4 -2.07 3.85 7.32
CA LEU A 4 -2.11 3.38 5.94
C LEU A 4 -1.39 4.43 5.09
N PHE A 5 -0.16 4.12 4.69
CA PHE A 5 0.61 4.93 3.77
C PHE A 5 0.28 4.52 2.33
N THR A 6 0.04 5.48 1.46
CA THR A 6 0.04 5.27 0.02
C THR A 6 1.16 6.08 -0.62
N VAL A 7 1.99 5.43 -1.41
CA VAL A 7 3.10 6.06 -2.14
C VAL A 7 2.67 6.23 -3.59
N GLY A 8 2.38 7.48 -3.97
CA GLY A 8 1.75 7.85 -5.24
C GLY A 8 2.63 8.76 -6.09
N GLY A 9 2.35 8.81 -7.39
CA GLY A 9 3.06 9.70 -8.34
C GLY A 9 2.62 9.61 -9.80
N CYS A 10 1.60 8.79 -10.09
CA CYS A 10 0.89 8.59 -11.38
C CYS A 10 1.73 8.25 -12.64
N LYS A 11 3.05 8.35 -12.60
CA LYS A 11 3.98 8.09 -13.71
C LYS A 11 5.03 7.05 -13.32
N GLY A 12 5.58 6.37 -14.33
CA GLY A 12 6.73 5.49 -14.18
C GLY A 12 8.01 6.28 -13.92
N GLY A 13 8.95 5.72 -13.16
CA GLY A 13 10.28 6.31 -12.95
C GLY A 13 10.36 7.52 -12.00
N VAL A 14 9.25 7.95 -11.38
CA VAL A 14 9.26 9.12 -10.48
C VAL A 14 9.85 8.84 -9.10
N GLY A 15 10.09 7.56 -8.74
CA GLY A 15 10.71 7.20 -7.45
C GLY A 15 9.76 6.58 -6.41
N LYS A 16 8.53 6.20 -6.79
CA LYS A 16 7.56 5.55 -5.87
C LYS A 16 8.16 4.33 -5.15
N SER A 17 8.72 3.36 -5.89
CA SER A 17 9.35 2.18 -5.30
C SER A 17 10.49 2.56 -4.35
N MET A 18 11.31 3.56 -4.68
CA MET A 18 12.39 4.04 -3.81
C MET A 18 11.86 4.60 -2.49
N VAL A 19 10.77 5.39 -2.53
CA VAL A 19 10.14 5.91 -1.31
C VAL A 19 9.49 4.77 -0.50
N SER A 20 8.85 3.81 -1.15
CA SER A 20 8.30 2.62 -0.50
C SER A 20 9.41 1.81 0.20
N ILE A 21 10.53 1.56 -0.47
CA ILE A 21 11.71 0.87 0.08
C ILE A 21 12.25 1.60 1.30
N ALA A 22 12.48 2.91 1.20
CA ALA A 22 13.01 3.71 2.32
C ALA A 22 12.04 3.72 3.53
N LEU A 23 10.73 3.78 3.26
CA LEU A 23 9.72 3.70 4.32
C LEU A 23 9.69 2.32 4.97
N LEU A 24 9.75 1.25 4.19
CA LEU A 24 9.80 -0.13 4.70
C LEU A 24 11.03 -0.34 5.57
N ASP A 25 12.20 0.04 5.08
CA ASP A 25 13.47 -0.05 5.81
C ASP A 25 13.37 0.66 7.17
N TYR A 26 12.84 1.90 7.17
CA TYR A 26 12.65 2.68 8.40
C TYR A 26 11.63 2.06 9.38
N LEU A 27 10.57 1.43 8.89
CA LEU A 27 9.58 0.77 9.73
C LEU A 27 10.13 -0.52 10.34
N LEU A 28 10.80 -1.34 9.53
CA LEU A 28 11.39 -2.60 9.96
C LEU A 28 12.56 -2.39 10.91
N TRP A 29 13.38 -1.36 10.68
CA TRP A 29 14.44 -0.96 11.62
C TRP A 29 13.91 -0.61 13.03
N ARG A 30 12.63 -0.24 13.14
CA ARG A 30 11.94 0.03 14.42
C ARG A 30 11.05 -1.11 14.88
N ASP A 31 11.28 -2.32 14.37
CA ASP A 31 10.48 -3.52 14.67
C ASP A 31 8.97 -3.32 14.46
N THR A 32 8.59 -2.41 13.55
CA THR A 32 7.17 -2.13 13.28
C THR A 32 6.63 -3.16 12.30
N PRO A 33 5.61 -3.95 12.64
CA PRO A 33 5.06 -4.95 11.73
C PRO A 33 4.31 -4.27 10.58
N VAL A 34 4.59 -4.73 9.36
CA VAL A 34 4.10 -4.12 8.12
C VAL A 34 3.15 -5.05 7.38
N LEU A 35 2.12 -4.45 6.77
CA LEU A 35 1.33 -5.01 5.67
C LEU A 35 1.78 -4.28 4.39
N LEU A 36 2.55 -4.96 3.54
CA LEU A 36 3.03 -4.42 2.27
C LEU A 36 2.00 -4.77 1.20
N ILE A 37 1.46 -3.76 0.50
CA ILE A 37 0.62 -3.94 -0.67
C ILE A 37 1.37 -3.37 -1.87
N ASP A 38 1.80 -4.23 -2.79
CA ASP A 38 2.40 -3.79 -4.05
C ASP A 38 1.36 -3.89 -5.16
N THR A 39 1.00 -2.75 -5.75
CA THR A 39 -0.03 -2.71 -6.78
C THR A 39 0.53 -2.72 -8.19
N ASP A 40 1.86 -2.68 -8.36
CA ASP A 40 2.49 -2.87 -9.67
C ASP A 40 2.59 -4.37 -9.99
N THR A 41 1.45 -4.97 -10.33
CA THR A 41 1.37 -6.40 -10.68
C THR A 41 2.19 -6.77 -11.92
N SER A 42 2.54 -5.77 -12.75
CA SER A 42 3.39 -5.97 -13.93
C SER A 42 4.87 -6.08 -13.58
N ASN A 43 5.31 -5.36 -12.55
CA ASN A 43 6.68 -5.39 -12.07
C ASN A 43 6.72 -5.13 -10.55
N PRO A 44 6.38 -6.13 -9.72
CA PRO A 44 6.24 -5.95 -8.26
C PRO A 44 7.61 -6.00 -7.60
N ASP A 45 8.37 -4.92 -7.75
CA ASP A 45 9.77 -4.81 -7.33
C ASP A 45 9.90 -4.71 -5.81
N VAL A 46 9.06 -3.91 -5.16
CA VAL A 46 9.05 -3.75 -3.70
C VAL A 46 8.62 -5.05 -3.02
N TRP A 47 7.57 -5.71 -3.54
CA TRP A 47 7.15 -7.03 -3.04
C TRP A 47 8.27 -8.06 -3.14
N ARG A 48 8.99 -8.11 -4.27
CA ARG A 48 10.10 -9.06 -4.45
C ARG A 48 11.27 -8.80 -3.50
N MET A 49 11.52 -7.54 -3.15
CA MET A 49 12.60 -7.17 -2.24
C MET A 49 12.26 -7.47 -0.78
N TYR A 50 11.06 -7.11 -0.31
CA TYR A 50 10.69 -7.17 1.11
C TYR A 50 9.74 -8.30 1.48
N GLY A 51 9.21 -9.05 0.50
CA GLY A 51 8.16 -10.04 0.75
C GLY A 51 8.60 -11.25 1.58
N GLN A 52 9.89 -11.45 1.78
CA GLN A 52 10.39 -12.52 2.65
C GLN A 52 11.02 -11.98 3.95
N GLU A 53 10.95 -10.65 4.16
CA GLU A 53 11.52 -10.03 5.35
C GLU A 53 10.68 -10.32 6.60
N PRO A 54 11.33 -10.63 7.74
CA PRO A 54 10.64 -10.79 9.01
C PRO A 54 9.79 -9.57 9.35
N GLY A 55 8.57 -9.80 9.84
CA GLY A 55 7.66 -8.72 10.23
C GLY A 55 6.87 -8.11 9.07
N VAL A 56 7.09 -8.54 7.82
CA VAL A 56 6.28 -8.14 6.65
C VAL A 56 5.22 -9.19 6.33
N VAL A 57 3.99 -8.74 6.09
CA VAL A 57 2.94 -9.50 5.40
C VAL A 57 2.82 -8.88 4.00
N PRO A 58 3.27 -9.56 2.94
CA PRO A 58 3.28 -8.99 1.61
C PRO A 58 2.11 -9.47 0.75
N GLU A 59 1.48 -8.55 0.06
CA GLU A 59 0.35 -8.82 -0.84
C GLU A 59 0.54 -8.04 -2.14
N ALA A 60 0.03 -8.61 -3.24
CA ALA A 60 -0.03 -7.94 -4.52
C ALA A 60 -1.50 -7.79 -4.94
N LEU A 61 -1.92 -6.56 -5.22
CA LEU A 61 -3.32 -6.25 -5.55
C LEU A 61 -3.40 -5.42 -6.82
N ASP A 62 -4.40 -5.69 -7.64
CA ASP A 62 -4.73 -4.84 -8.78
C ASP A 62 -5.77 -3.79 -8.36
N LEU A 63 -5.34 -2.53 -8.19
CA LEU A 63 -6.24 -1.42 -7.83
C LEU A 63 -6.83 -0.70 -9.05
N ASP A 64 -6.64 -1.22 -10.26
CA ASP A 64 -7.41 -0.76 -11.42
C ASP A 64 -8.83 -1.35 -11.42
N GLU A 65 -9.05 -2.44 -10.68
CA GLU A 65 -10.34 -3.13 -10.56
C GLU A 65 -11.00 -2.93 -9.19
N ALA A 66 -12.33 -2.87 -9.15
CA ALA A 66 -13.08 -2.66 -7.90
C ALA A 66 -12.83 -3.75 -6.85
N SER A 67 -12.58 -4.99 -7.26
CA SER A 67 -12.27 -6.11 -6.37
C SER A 67 -10.99 -5.87 -5.58
N GLY A 68 -9.94 -5.31 -6.19
CA GLY A 68 -8.69 -5.05 -5.47
C GLY A 68 -8.84 -4.02 -4.36
N TRP A 69 -9.78 -3.07 -4.49
CA TRP A 69 -10.12 -2.13 -3.41
C TRP A 69 -10.83 -2.82 -2.25
N ILE A 70 -11.69 -3.80 -2.54
CA ILE A 70 -12.36 -4.62 -1.51
C ILE A 70 -11.30 -5.48 -0.80
N ASP A 71 -10.41 -6.12 -1.55
CA ASP A 71 -9.33 -6.94 -1.00
C ASP A 71 -8.38 -6.11 -0.12
N LEU A 72 -8.06 -4.87 -0.52
CA LEU A 72 -7.28 -3.93 0.29
C LEU A 72 -7.96 -3.65 1.64
N ILE A 73 -9.28 -3.45 1.65
CA ILE A 73 -10.05 -3.21 2.88
C ILE A 73 -10.03 -4.47 3.75
N ASN A 74 -10.31 -5.64 3.18
CA ASN A 74 -10.31 -6.92 3.88
C ASN A 74 -8.94 -7.21 4.52
N LEU A 75 -7.85 -6.93 3.83
CA LEU A 75 -6.49 -7.06 4.37
C LEU A 75 -6.22 -6.08 5.51
N CYS A 76 -6.69 -4.84 5.38
CA CYS A 76 -6.60 -3.85 6.45
C CYS A 76 -7.39 -4.26 7.71
N GLU A 77 -8.52 -4.96 7.54
CA GLU A 77 -9.32 -5.53 8.64
C GLU A 77 -8.67 -6.78 9.25
N ALA A 78 -8.12 -7.67 8.43
CA ALA A 78 -7.46 -8.89 8.87
C ALA A 78 -6.17 -8.62 9.66
N TYR A 79 -5.50 -7.50 9.37
CA TYR A 79 -4.24 -7.10 9.99
C TYR A 79 -4.33 -5.74 10.70
N PRO A 80 -5.24 -5.58 11.69
CA PRO A 80 -5.63 -4.29 12.22
C PRO A 80 -4.49 -3.57 12.96
N ASP A 81 -3.45 -4.28 13.41
CA ASP A 81 -2.33 -3.72 14.17
C ASP A 81 -1.10 -3.38 13.30
N ARG A 82 -1.11 -3.74 12.02
CA ARG A 82 0.02 -3.53 11.10
C ARG A 82 -0.03 -2.16 10.44
N VAL A 83 1.13 -1.51 10.32
CA VAL A 83 1.26 -0.35 9.43
C VAL A 83 1.17 -0.84 7.99
N ALA A 84 0.27 -0.26 7.21
CA ALA A 84 0.09 -0.65 5.82
C ALA A 84 0.86 0.30 4.90
N VAL A 85 1.58 -0.24 3.93
CA VAL A 85 2.35 0.51 2.94
C VAL A 85 1.91 0.06 1.55
N ILE A 86 1.23 0.96 0.82
CA ILE A 86 0.81 0.73 -0.56
C ILE A 86 1.84 1.35 -1.51
N ASN A 87 2.59 0.51 -2.22
CA ASN A 87 3.38 0.91 -3.39
C ASN A 87 2.47 0.91 -4.61
N THR A 88 2.23 2.06 -5.23
CA THR A 88 1.28 2.14 -6.35
C THR A 88 1.94 1.90 -7.70
N ALA A 89 1.22 1.25 -8.61
CA ALA A 89 1.61 1.10 -10.01
C ALA A 89 1.76 2.45 -10.73
N ALA A 90 2.50 2.45 -11.83
CA ALA A 90 2.39 3.53 -12.80
C ALA A 90 0.97 3.57 -13.38
N ARG A 91 0.36 4.77 -13.49
CA ARG A 91 -1.02 4.99 -13.97
C ARG A 91 -2.16 4.55 -13.03
N ASN A 92 -1.94 4.61 -11.72
CA ASN A 92 -3.00 4.37 -10.71
C ASN A 92 -4.16 5.39 -10.70
N ASN A 93 -4.12 6.45 -11.51
CA ASN A 93 -5.07 7.55 -11.47
C ASN A 93 -6.48 7.16 -11.90
N GLN A 94 -6.62 6.18 -12.79
CA GLN A 94 -7.94 5.72 -13.25
C GLN A 94 -8.66 4.93 -12.15
N GLY A 95 -8.00 3.92 -11.57
CA GLY A 95 -8.55 3.15 -10.45
C GLY A 95 -8.89 4.03 -9.24
N VAL A 96 -8.02 4.99 -8.89
CA VAL A 96 -8.28 5.96 -7.81
C VAL A 96 -9.49 6.85 -8.12
N ALA A 97 -9.63 7.34 -9.36
CA ALA A 97 -10.77 8.17 -9.74
C ALA A 97 -12.09 7.38 -9.74
N ALA A 98 -12.06 6.11 -10.14
CA ALA A 98 -13.24 5.26 -10.19
C ALA A 98 -13.66 4.72 -8.81
N TYR A 99 -12.68 4.33 -7.98
CA TYR A 99 -12.94 3.52 -6.79
C TYR A 99 -12.29 4.04 -5.50
N GLY A 100 -11.52 5.13 -5.55
CA GLY A 100 -10.85 5.70 -4.38
C GLY A 100 -11.81 6.10 -3.25
N THR A 101 -13.05 6.44 -3.58
CA THR A 101 -14.11 6.73 -2.59
C THR A 101 -14.47 5.51 -1.74
N THR A 102 -14.25 4.29 -2.26
CA THR A 102 -14.50 3.03 -1.53
C THR A 102 -13.61 2.95 -0.30
N LEU A 103 -12.30 3.17 -0.47
CA LEU A 103 -11.36 3.23 0.65
C LEU A 103 -11.70 4.40 1.59
N GLN A 104 -12.01 5.59 1.04
CA GLN A 104 -12.34 6.76 1.86
C GLN A 104 -13.52 6.50 2.82
N ARG A 105 -14.54 5.76 2.35
CA ARG A 105 -15.71 5.40 3.16
C ARG A 105 -15.40 4.34 4.22
N ALA A 106 -14.46 3.43 3.95
CA ALA A 106 -14.06 2.39 4.90
C ALA A 106 -13.08 2.88 5.98
N LEU A 107 -12.30 3.94 5.72
CA LEU A 107 -11.28 4.45 6.65
C LEU A 107 -11.77 4.69 8.10
N PRO A 108 -12.97 5.26 8.37
CA PRO A 108 -13.48 5.42 9.73
C PRO A 108 -13.67 4.09 10.46
N GLU A 109 -14.14 3.06 9.77
CA GLU A 109 -14.38 1.72 10.31
C GLU A 109 -13.06 0.97 10.54
N LEU A 110 -12.12 1.11 9.59
CA LEU A 110 -10.78 0.56 9.70
C LEU A 110 -9.96 1.17 10.84
N ARG A 111 -10.36 2.34 11.37
CA ARG A 111 -9.62 3.09 12.40
C ARG A 111 -8.14 3.23 12.02
N ARG A 112 -7.87 3.64 10.78
CA ARG A 112 -6.52 3.85 10.26
C ARG A 112 -6.29 5.30 9.90
N ARG A 113 -5.09 5.81 10.19
CA ARG A 113 -4.68 7.14 9.73
C ARG A 113 -4.23 7.00 8.29
N PHE A 114 -4.87 7.69 7.36
CA PHE A 114 -4.47 7.68 5.96
C PHE A 114 -3.44 8.76 5.67
N VAL A 115 -2.32 8.41 5.04
CA VAL A 115 -1.25 9.33 4.66
C VAL A 115 -0.83 9.06 3.23
N THR A 116 -0.82 10.09 2.39
CA THR A 116 -0.26 10.02 1.05
C THR A 116 1.15 10.60 1.04
N LEU A 117 2.11 9.80 0.58
CA LEU A 117 3.45 10.26 0.23
C LEU A 117 3.48 10.43 -1.29
N TRP A 118 3.46 11.67 -1.74
CA TRP A 118 3.43 12.01 -3.16
C TRP A 118 4.83 12.27 -3.69
N VAL A 119 5.14 11.70 -4.85
CA VAL A 119 6.43 11.81 -5.56
C VAL A 119 6.21 12.30 -6.98
#